data_AF-N9N987-F1
#
_entry.id   AF-N9N987-F1
#
_cell.length_a   1.000
_cell.length_b   1.000
_cell.length_c   1.000
_cell.angle_alpha   90.00
_cell.angle_beta   90.00
_cell.angle_gamma   90.00
#
_symmetry.space_group_name_H-M   'P 1'
#
loop_
_entity.id
_entity.type
_entity.pdbx_description
1 polymer ?
#
loop_
_entity_poly.entity_id
_entity_poly.type
_entity_poly.pdbx_seq_one_letter_code
_entity_poly.pdbx_strand_id
1 'polypeptide(L)'
;MGMSIYGFPNMFMMLGPNSQNTVGSVMWTAEQQSIYISKTIRLMQDRRLDRIEVKEAVQKQFNANIDKRLAKMPVRADICKSYYLDDAGRNHIIWPEFGFVIKHKLHHVNLKDYNTEANIIKVIA
;
A
#
# COMPACT_ATOMS: atom_id res chain seq x y z
N MET A 1 -0.02 -2.46 -1.30
CA MET A 1 -0.02 -1.11 -1.94
C MET A 1 0.51 -0.06 -0.98
N GLY A 2 1.75 -0.19 -0.47
CA GLY A 2 2.41 0.78 0.43
C GLY A 2 1.77 1.05 1.80
N MET A 3 0.48 0.74 1.97
CA MET A 3 -0.28 1.01 3.20
C MET A 3 -0.32 -0.17 4.17
N SER A 4 -0.23 -1.40 3.68
CA SER A 4 -0.28 -2.61 4.52
C SER A 4 1.11 -3.24 4.53
N ILE A 5 1.55 -3.70 5.69
CA ILE A 5 2.89 -4.27 5.90
C ILE A 5 2.74 -5.71 6.39
N TYR A 6 3.36 -6.65 5.69
CA TYR A 6 3.45 -8.04 6.11
C TYR A 6 4.15 -8.14 7.48
N GLY A 7 3.62 -8.97 8.38
CA GLY A 7 4.06 -9.07 9.77
C GLY A 7 3.32 -8.14 10.73
N PHE A 8 2.50 -7.21 10.21
CA PHE A 8 1.74 -6.23 11.01
C PHE A 8 0.24 -6.32 10.68
N PRO A 9 -0.47 -7.33 11.22
CA PRO A 9 -1.90 -7.49 11.00
C PRO A 9 -2.69 -6.28 11.51
N ASN A 10 -3.78 -5.93 10.83
CA ASN A 10 -4.68 -4.81 11.16
C ASN A 10 -4.01 -3.42 11.22
N MET A 11 -2.76 -3.30 10.78
CA MET A 11 -2.05 -2.02 10.72
C MET A 11 -2.08 -1.47 9.29
N PHE A 12 -2.45 -0.19 9.18
CA PHE A 12 -2.35 0.57 7.94
C PHE A 12 -1.50 1.81 8.15
N MET A 13 -0.62 2.11 7.20
CA MET A 13 0.24 3.30 7.17
C MET A 13 -0.22 4.23 6.06
N MET A 14 -0.54 5.47 6.40
CA MET A 14 -0.84 6.52 5.43
C MET A 14 0.45 7.24 5.02
N LEU A 15 0.54 7.60 3.74
CA LEU A 15 1.67 8.31 3.14
C LEU A 15 3.04 7.67 3.42
N GLY A 16 3.05 6.36 3.71
CA GLY A 16 4.24 5.59 3.99
C GLY A 16 5.10 5.32 2.75
N PRO A 17 6.14 4.48 2.90
CA PRO A 17 7.01 4.12 1.80
C PRO A 17 6.24 3.58 0.59
N ASN A 18 6.71 3.88 -0.62
CA ASN A 18 6.18 3.36 -1.87
C ASN A 18 4.68 3.60 -2.06
N SER A 19 4.15 4.71 -1.53
CA SER A 19 2.71 4.96 -1.49
C SER A 19 2.29 6.34 -2.01
N GLN A 20 3.25 7.27 -2.16
CA GLN A 20 2.98 8.63 -2.63
C GLN A 20 3.00 8.70 -4.16
N ASN A 21 2.13 9.51 -4.75
CA ASN A 21 2.16 9.74 -6.20
C ASN A 21 3.40 10.52 -6.63
N THR A 22 3.95 10.20 -7.81
CA THR A 22 5.09 10.95 -8.38
C THR A 22 4.70 12.35 -8.83
N VAL A 23 3.48 12.51 -9.36
CA VAL A 23 2.98 13.77 -9.92
C VAL A 23 1.57 13.99 -9.39
N GLY A 24 1.37 15.11 -8.69
CA GLY A 24 0.08 15.52 -8.14
C GLY A 24 0.14 15.84 -6.64
N SER A 25 -1.03 15.99 -6.02
CA SER A 25 -1.15 16.39 -4.62
C SER A 25 -0.99 15.20 -3.68
N VAL A 26 -0.16 15.36 -2.65
CA VAL A 26 -0.05 14.42 -1.53
C VAL A 26 -1.37 14.30 -0.75
N MET A 27 -2.13 15.40 -0.65
CA MET A 27 -3.44 15.41 0.02
C MET A 27 -4.45 14.55 -0.72
N TRP A 28 -4.45 14.63 -2.06
CA TRP A 28 -5.29 13.76 -2.88
C TRP A 28 -4.93 12.27 -2.68
N THR A 29 -3.63 11.95 -2.59
CA THR A 29 -3.18 10.58 -2.27
C THR A 29 -3.67 10.14 -0.89
N ALA A 30 -3.56 11.01 0.13
CA ALA A 30 -4.05 10.73 1.47
C ALA A 30 -5.57 10.45 1.49
N GLU A 31 -6.36 11.22 0.73
CA GLU A 31 -7.80 10.98 0.58
C GLU A 31 -8.10 9.62 -0.06
N GLN A 32 -7.39 9.24 -1.12
CA GLN A 32 -7.60 7.92 -1.73
C GLN A 32 -7.23 6.78 -0.77
N GLN A 33 -6.16 6.96 0.01
CA GLN A 33 -5.74 5.98 1.02
C GLN A 33 -6.75 5.87 2.17
N SER A 34 -7.26 6.99 2.69
CA SER A 34 -8.25 6.98 3.76
C SER A 34 -9.56 6.30 3.32
N ILE A 35 -10.00 6.53 2.09
CA ILE A 35 -11.15 5.84 1.49
C ILE A 35 -10.90 4.33 1.41
N TYR A 36 -9.74 3.90 0.93
CA TYR A 36 -9.40 2.47 0.84
C TYR A 36 -9.38 1.80 2.21
N ILE A 37 -8.74 2.43 3.20
CA ILE A 37 -8.64 1.91 4.57
C ILE A 37 -10.05 1.82 5.19
N SER A 38 -10.87 2.86 5.03
CA SER A 38 -12.25 2.89 5.54
C SER A 38 -13.12 1.79 4.92
N LYS A 39 -13.02 1.59 3.60
CA LYS A 39 -13.68 0.48 2.90
C LYS A 39 -13.21 -0.89 3.40
N THR A 40 -11.91 -1.03 3.68
CA THR A 40 -11.33 -2.28 4.18
C THR A 40 -11.85 -2.60 5.58
N ILE A 41 -11.87 -1.62 6.48
CA ILE A 41 -12.42 -1.76 7.83
C ILE A 41 -13.90 -2.12 7.77
N ARG A 42 -14.67 -1.43 6.92
CA ARG A 42 -16.10 -1.74 6.74
C ARG A 42 -16.32 -3.17 6.24
N LEU A 43 -15.51 -3.61 5.28
CA LEU A 43 -15.56 -4.97 4.75
C LEU A 43 -15.22 -6.02 5.83
N MET A 44 -14.26 -5.73 6.72
CA MET A 44 -13.96 -6.59 7.85
C MET A 44 -15.16 -6.70 8.80
N GLN A 45 -15.81 -5.57 9.12
CA GLN A 45 -17.02 -5.57 9.96
C GLN A 45 -18.16 -6.38 9.32
N ASP A 46 -18.46 -6.14 8.04
CA ASP A 46 -19.53 -6.83 7.32
C ASP A 46 -19.28 -8.34 7.21
N ARG A 47 -18.00 -8.77 7.16
CA ARG A 47 -17.60 -10.18 7.07
C ARG A 47 -17.20 -10.81 8.41
N ARG A 48 -17.30 -10.08 9.51
CA ARG A 48 -16.86 -10.51 10.86
C ARG A 48 -15.40 -10.99 10.89
N LEU A 49 -14.54 -10.30 10.16
CA LEU A 49 -13.09 -10.54 10.17
C LEU A 49 -12.46 -9.75 11.31
N ASP A 50 -11.65 -10.41 12.13
CA ASP A 50 -10.90 -9.80 13.22
C ASP A 50 -9.42 -9.61 12.87
N ARG A 51 -8.93 -10.32 11.86
CA ARG A 51 -7.57 -10.19 11.33
C ARG A 51 -7.59 -9.98 9.82
N ILE A 52 -6.85 -8.97 9.37
CA ILE A 52 -6.45 -8.82 7.97
C ILE A 52 -4.94 -8.53 7.90
N GLU A 53 -4.23 -9.27 7.06
CA GLU A 53 -2.79 -9.11 6.88
C GLU A 53 -2.43 -9.30 5.41
N VAL A 54 -1.62 -8.40 4.84
CA VAL A 54 -1.18 -8.55 3.44
C VAL A 54 -0.29 -9.77 3.29
N LYS A 55 -0.45 -10.53 2.21
CA LYS A 55 0.42 -11.68 1.93
C LYS A 55 1.85 -11.21 1.63
N GLU A 56 2.85 -11.91 2.17
CA GLU A 56 4.26 -11.60 1.94
C GLU A 56 4.60 -11.53 0.43
N ALA A 57 4.12 -12.51 -0.36
CA ALA A 57 4.35 -12.57 -1.79
C ALA A 57 3.78 -11.35 -2.53
N VAL A 58 2.63 -10.82 -2.09
CA VAL A 58 2.01 -9.62 -2.67
C VAL A 58 2.85 -8.38 -2.37
N GLN A 59 3.37 -8.26 -1.15
CA GLN A 59 4.28 -7.17 -0.78
C GLN A 59 5.59 -7.24 -1.59
N LYS A 60 6.21 -8.42 -1.68
CA LYS A 60 7.44 -8.63 -2.46
C LYS A 60 7.24 -8.28 -3.94
N GLN A 61 6.15 -8.76 -4.54
CA GLN A 61 5.84 -8.46 -5.94
C GLN A 61 5.59 -6.96 -6.16
N PHE A 62 4.89 -6.30 -5.24
CA PHE A 62 4.65 -4.86 -5.29
C PHE A 62 5.97 -4.07 -5.28
N ASN A 63 6.87 -4.39 -4.35
CA ASN A 63 8.17 -3.72 -4.23
C ASN A 63 9.04 -3.96 -5.48
N ALA A 64 9.11 -5.20 -5.97
CA ALA A 64 9.88 -5.52 -7.18
C ALA A 64 9.37 -4.75 -8.42
N ASN A 65 8.05 -4.59 -8.55
CA ASN A 65 7.46 -3.81 -9.63
C ASN A 65 7.78 -2.31 -9.52
N ILE A 66 7.83 -1.76 -8.31
CA ILE A 66 8.22 -0.38 -8.06
C ILE A 66 9.68 -0.16 -8.42
N ASP A 67 10.57 -1.03 -7.93
CA ASP A 67 12.01 -0.92 -8.21
C ASP A 67 12.28 -0.98 -9.73
N LYS A 68 11.62 -1.91 -10.44
CA LYS A 68 11.71 -2.03 -11.90
C LYS A 68 11.26 -0.76 -12.64
N ARG A 69 10.25 -0.06 -12.12
CA ARG A 69 9.73 1.18 -12.71
C ARG A 69 10.63 2.37 -12.39
N LEU A 70 11.05 2.53 -11.13
CA LEU A 70 11.94 3.60 -10.70
C LEU A 70 13.26 3.59 -11.47
N ALA A 71 13.81 2.41 -11.81
CA ALA A 71 15.02 2.29 -12.63
C ALA A 71 14.95 3.01 -14.00
N LYS A 72 13.72 3.24 -14.51
CA LYS A 72 13.47 3.92 -15.79
C LYS A 72 13.07 5.39 -15.64
N MET A 73 12.95 5.90 -14.42
CA MET A 73 12.51 7.28 -14.16
C MET A 73 13.70 8.19 -13.83
N PRO A 74 13.59 9.50 -14.08
CA PRO A 74 14.64 10.47 -13.77
C PRO A 74 14.85 10.71 -12.26
N VAL A 75 13.95 10.22 -11.40
CA VAL A 75 14.07 10.26 -9.93
C VAL A 75 15.01 9.16 -9.41
N ARG A 76 16.20 9.09 -10.00
CA ARG A 76 17.28 8.15 -9.69
C ARG A 76 18.58 8.91 -9.46
N ALA A 77 19.46 8.34 -8.64
CA ALA A 77 20.65 9.02 -8.13
C ALA A 77 21.61 9.56 -9.21
N ASP A 78 21.68 8.92 -10.37
CA ASP A 78 22.54 9.33 -11.49
C ASP A 78 21.97 10.51 -12.29
N ILE A 79 20.68 10.82 -12.15
CA ILE A 79 20.02 11.92 -12.87
C ILE A 79 19.64 13.09 -11.94
N CYS A 80 19.19 12.82 -10.72
CA CYS A 80 18.74 13.85 -9.80
C CYS A 80 19.04 13.48 -8.35
N LYS A 81 19.76 14.35 -7.63
CA LYS A 81 19.92 14.23 -6.18
C LYS A 81 18.70 14.82 -5.49
N SER A 82 18.01 14.00 -4.71
CA SER A 82 16.77 14.38 -4.02
C SER A 82 16.76 13.83 -2.61
N TYR A 83 16.04 14.50 -1.69
CA TYR A 83 15.83 14.03 -0.32
C TYR A 83 15.04 12.72 -0.24
N TYR A 84 14.45 12.27 -1.36
CA TYR A 84 13.77 10.99 -1.47
C TYR A 84 14.72 9.79 -1.60
N LEU A 85 16.00 10.02 -1.88
CA LEU A 85 16.99 8.98 -2.11
C LEU A 85 17.71 8.64 -0.81
N ASP A 86 17.90 7.34 -0.56
CA ASP A 86 18.81 6.87 0.48
C ASP A 86 20.28 6.92 0.03
N ASP A 87 21.19 6.49 0.91
CA ASP A 87 22.64 6.42 0.63
C ASP A 87 22.98 5.49 -0.54
N ALA A 88 22.10 4.52 -0.84
CA ALA A 88 22.22 3.63 -1.99
C ALA A 88 21.58 4.20 -3.26
N GLY A 89 21.02 5.42 -3.22
CA GLY A 89 20.39 6.09 -4.34
C GLY A 89 18.99 5.58 -4.69
N ARG A 90 18.33 4.83 -3.80
CA ARG A 90 16.98 4.28 -4.00
C ARG A 90 15.92 5.24 -3.45
N ASN A 91 14.89 5.48 -4.26
CA ASN A 91 13.70 6.20 -3.83
C ASN A 91 12.73 5.26 -3.09
N HIS A 92 12.43 5.57 -1.84
CA HIS A 92 11.51 4.76 -1.00
C HIS A 92 10.14 5.39 -0.80
N ILE A 93 9.90 6.60 -1.31
CA ILE A 93 8.67 7.35 -1.03
C ILE A 93 7.65 7.17 -2.15
N ILE A 94 8.13 7.15 -3.39
CA ILE A 94 7.28 7.27 -4.56
C ILE A 94 6.73 5.92 -5.02
N TRP A 95 5.42 5.87 -5.28
CA TRP A 95 4.78 4.89 -6.13
C TRP A 95 4.80 5.39 -7.59
N PRO A 96 5.65 4.84 -8.48
CA PRO A 96 5.85 5.30 -9.86
C PRO A 96 4.71 4.90 -10.81
N GLU A 97 3.49 5.34 -10.52
CA GLU A 97 2.29 5.14 -11.33
C GLU A 97 1.54 6.44 -11.58
N PHE A 98 0.73 6.47 -12.63
CA PHE A 98 -0.18 7.58 -12.85
C PHE A 98 -1.27 7.62 -11.78
N GLY A 99 -1.71 8.82 -11.39
CA GLY A 99 -2.75 9.00 -10.36
C GLY A 99 -4.04 8.22 -10.65
N PHE A 100 -4.48 8.14 -11.92
CA PHE A 100 -5.66 7.35 -12.27
C PHE A 100 -5.48 5.84 -12.06
N VAL A 101 -4.26 5.31 -12.24
CA VAL A 101 -3.93 3.90 -11.94
C VAL A 101 -3.96 3.67 -10.44
N ILE A 102 -3.38 4.58 -9.67
CA ILE A 102 -3.41 4.55 -8.20
C ILE A 102 -4.86 4.57 -7.73
N LYS A 103 -5.68 5.52 -8.19
CA LYS A 103 -7.11 5.61 -7.87
C LYS A 103 -7.83 4.30 -8.19
N HIS A 104 -7.61 3.73 -9.38
CA HIS A 104 -8.24 2.47 -9.78
C HIS A 104 -7.88 1.32 -8.83
N LYS A 105 -6.59 1.19 -8.48
CA LYS A 105 -6.11 0.17 -7.54
C LYS A 105 -6.63 0.37 -6.12
N LEU A 106 -6.75 1.63 -5.68
CA LEU A 106 -7.30 1.99 -4.36
C LEU A 106 -8.85 2.02 -4.33
N HIS A 107 -9.52 1.88 -5.47
CA HIS A 107 -10.98 1.88 -5.50
C HIS A 107 -11.57 0.57 -4.97
N HIS A 108 -10.86 -0.56 -5.18
CA HIS A 108 -11.35 -1.91 -4.90
C HIS A 108 -10.46 -2.62 -3.87
N VAL A 109 -11.07 -3.03 -2.76
CA VAL A 109 -10.40 -3.90 -1.78
C VAL A 109 -10.43 -5.34 -2.29
N ASN A 110 -9.27 -5.86 -2.70
CA ASN A 110 -9.13 -7.23 -3.14
C ASN A 110 -8.68 -8.14 -1.99
N LEU A 111 -9.62 -8.84 -1.35
CA LEU A 111 -9.32 -9.74 -0.24
C LEU A 111 -8.37 -10.90 -0.62
N LYS A 112 -8.22 -11.23 -1.91
CA LYS A 112 -7.25 -12.26 -2.34
C LYS A 112 -5.80 -11.86 -2.05
N ASP A 113 -5.53 -10.56 -1.88
CA ASP A 113 -4.21 -10.03 -1.55
C ASP A 113 -3.86 -10.19 -0.05
N TYR A 114 -4.84 -10.61 0.75
CA TYR A 114 -4.74 -10.69 2.21
C TYR A 114 -4.97 -12.10 2.73
N ASN A 115 -4.33 -12.41 3.85
CA ASN A 115 -4.76 -13.44 4.77
C ASN A 115 -5.81 -12.83 5.70
N THR A 116 -6.95 -13.50 5.85
CA THR A 116 -8.07 -13.04 6.67
C THR A 116 -8.53 -14.14 7.60
N GLU A 117 -8.79 -13.80 8.86
CA GLU A 117 -9.36 -14.71 9.85
C GLU A 117 -10.64 -14.10 10.42
N ALA A 118 -11.55 -14.97 10.85
CA ALA A 118 -12.80 -14.58 11.50
C ALA A 118 -12.84 -15.23 12.88
N ASN A 119 -13.07 -14.44 13.93
CA ASN A 119 -13.35 -14.98 15.24
C ASN A 119 -14.82 -15.41 15.30
N ILE A 120 -15.06 -16.71 15.17
CA ILE A 120 -16.32 -17.29 15.64
C ILE A 120 -16.15 -17.41 17.15
N ILE A 121 -16.74 -16.49 17.92
CA ILE A 121 -16.92 -16.70 19.35
C ILE A 121 -17.66 -18.03 19.49
N LYS A 122 -16.94 -19.10 19.84
CA LYS A 122 -17.55 -20.33 20.35
C LYS A 122 -18.13 -19.93 21.69
N VAL A 123 -19.43 -19.62 21.71
CA VAL A 123 -20.18 -19.61 22.96
C VAL A 123 -20.11 -21.04 23.47
N ILE A 124 -19.19 -21.29 24.40
CA ILE A 124 -19.15 -22.54 25.15
C ILE A 124 -20.39 -22.47 26.05
N ALA A 125 -21.41 -23.23 25.69
CA ALA A 125 -22.61 -23.45 26.50
C ALA A 125 -22.30 -24.42 27.64
#